data_AF-A0A075G4T5-F1
#
_entry.id   AF-A0A075G4T5-F1
#
_cell.length_a   1.000
_cell.length_b   1.000
_cell.length_c   1.000
_cell.angle_alpha   90.00
_cell.angle_beta   90.00
_cell.angle_gamma   90.00
#
_symmetry.space_group_name_H-M   'P 1'
#
loop_
_entity.id
_entity.type
_entity.pdbx_description
1 polymer ?
#
loop_
_entity_poly.entity_id
_entity_poly.type
_entity_poly.pdbx_seq_one_letter_code
_entity_poly.pdbx_strand_id
1 'polypeptide(L)'
;MTSKEATLLDYSEEGRALQSQQSSVPLEGFATHTVDASIAEFMKDAKNEVEKGHLYLLWHLLYVEEVLEDVAENAIIDGAYDCGIDAYLVDTSEKRIRLFQSKYGEAHSIGAIDKFVKDVDRFKKLEQSKIRRDELQYLWKHLHEKNMKTELVYVTDNDIDEYEDGEVKVVGKEQVYQTLWERIKKPAKGEKSSLRILKCLEHDNALCCIVSAFDYADFVERNEHYAFESNIRKHLGGKGSINKGITKTLEEDSHKFFEWNNGITITVDNYSMKNNQITLDGAQIVNGAQTSKSILDRKRRQTT
;
A
#
# COMPACT_ATOMS: atom_id res chain seq x y z
N MET A 1 5.75 15.02 18.97
CA MET A 1 4.73 14.59 19.96
C MET A 1 3.90 15.77 20.43
N THR A 2 2.69 15.90 19.91
CA THR A 2 1.54 16.36 20.67
C THR A 2 0.48 15.31 20.41
N SER A 3 0.11 14.53 21.43
CA SER A 3 -1.11 13.73 21.35
C SER A 3 -2.22 14.73 21.01
N LYS A 4 -2.84 14.60 19.83
CA LYS A 4 -4.05 15.37 19.53
C LYS A 4 -5.09 14.89 20.53
N GLU A 5 -5.24 15.61 21.64
CA GLU A 5 -6.32 15.38 22.58
C GLU A 5 -7.61 15.53 21.78
N ALA A 6 -8.46 14.50 21.82
CA ALA A 6 -9.76 14.53 21.16
C ALA A 6 -10.49 15.81 21.60
N THR A 7 -10.82 16.65 20.63
CA THR A 7 -11.51 17.91 20.89
C THR A 7 -13.01 17.67 20.86
N LEU A 8 -13.79 18.55 21.50
CA LEU A 8 -15.27 18.46 21.51
C LEU A 8 -15.90 18.43 20.09
N LEU A 9 -15.16 18.85 19.06
CA LEU A 9 -15.57 18.77 17.66
C LEU A 9 -15.65 17.33 17.15
N ASP A 10 -14.81 16.42 17.66
CA ASP A 10 -14.79 14.99 17.29
C ASP A 10 -16.04 14.23 17.77
N TYR A 11 -16.82 14.84 18.68
CA TYR A 11 -18.04 14.28 19.26
C TYR A 11 -19.34 14.90 18.73
N SER A 12 -19.24 15.93 17.87
CA SER A 12 -20.42 16.58 17.28
C SER A 12 -20.72 16.01 15.89
N GLU A 13 -22.00 15.84 15.53
CA GLU A 13 -22.41 15.45 14.18
C GLU A 13 -21.89 16.45 13.12
N GLU A 14 -21.86 17.74 13.46
CA GLU A 14 -21.38 18.83 12.60
C GLU A 14 -19.86 18.79 12.39
N GLY A 15 -19.07 18.51 13.44
CA GLY A 15 -17.62 18.35 13.33
C GLY A 15 -17.20 17.11 12.55
N ARG A 16 -17.93 16.00 12.72
CA ARG A 16 -17.73 14.77 11.93
C ARG A 16 -18.14 14.93 10.47
N ALA A 17 -19.21 15.66 10.18
CA ALA A 17 -19.61 16.00 8.81
C ALA A 17 -18.60 16.91 8.11
N LEU A 18 -17.99 17.86 8.83
CA LEU A 18 -16.90 18.70 8.30
C LEU A 18 -15.63 17.88 7.98
N GLN A 19 -15.27 16.91 8.82
CA GLN A 19 -14.17 15.98 8.54
C GLN A 19 -14.48 15.02 7.37
N SER A 20 -15.72 14.53 7.26
CA SER A 20 -16.12 13.63 6.17
C SER A 20 -16.12 14.36 4.82
N GLN A 21 -16.55 15.62 4.79
CA GLN A 21 -16.49 16.49 3.60
C GLN A 21 -15.05 16.90 3.20
N GLN A 22 -14.07 16.75 4.10
CA GLN A 22 -12.66 17.07 3.87
C GLN A 22 -11.75 15.86 3.60
N SER A 23 -12.23 14.61 3.66
CA SER A 23 -11.34 13.44 3.75
C SER A 23 -10.64 13.01 2.45
N SER A 24 -9.61 13.75 2.05
CA SER A 24 -8.47 13.21 1.29
C SER A 24 -7.58 12.32 2.17
N VAL A 25 -7.67 12.45 3.49
CA VAL A 25 -6.82 11.77 4.49
C VAL A 25 -7.15 10.27 4.59
N PRO A 26 -6.15 9.38 4.78
CA PRO A 26 -6.37 7.95 4.95
C PRO A 26 -7.11 7.66 6.26
N LEU A 27 -8.06 6.72 6.27
CA LEU A 27 -8.70 6.27 7.51
C LEU A 27 -7.63 5.66 8.44
N GLU A 28 -7.69 5.94 9.74
CA GLU A 28 -6.74 5.43 10.73
C GLU A 28 -6.60 3.90 10.69
N GLY A 29 -7.72 3.20 10.47
CA GLY A 29 -7.72 1.74 10.30
C GLY A 29 -7.08 1.27 8.98
N PHE A 30 -7.06 2.09 7.93
CA PHE A 30 -6.32 1.77 6.71
C PHE A 30 -4.81 1.92 6.92
N ALA A 31 -4.38 3.03 7.54
CA ALA A 31 -2.98 3.26 7.89
C ALA A 31 -2.40 2.12 8.76
N THR A 32 -3.03 1.86 9.90
CA THR A 32 -2.50 0.95 10.93
C THR A 32 -2.76 -0.53 10.66
N HIS A 33 -3.97 -0.90 10.21
CA HIS A 33 -4.34 -2.32 10.07
C HIS A 33 -4.16 -2.86 8.65
N THR A 34 -3.87 -2.01 7.67
CA THR A 34 -3.62 -2.43 6.29
C THR A 34 -2.16 -2.18 5.93
N VAL A 35 -1.71 -0.93 5.86
CA VAL A 35 -0.36 -0.61 5.38
C VAL A 35 0.74 -1.11 6.32
N ASP A 36 0.68 -0.77 7.62
CA ASP A 36 1.72 -1.20 8.58
C ASP A 36 1.76 -2.73 8.71
N ALA A 37 0.60 -3.37 8.74
CA ALA A 37 0.50 -4.83 8.78
C ALA A 37 1.12 -5.49 7.53
N SER A 38 1.01 -4.86 6.36
CA SER A 38 1.66 -5.34 5.14
C SER A 38 3.17 -5.17 5.18
N ILE A 39 3.66 -4.02 5.65
CA ILE A 39 5.09 -3.77 5.80
C ILE A 39 5.68 -4.81 6.76
N ALA A 40 5.05 -4.99 7.93
CA ALA A 40 5.46 -5.96 8.94
C ALA A 40 5.47 -7.41 8.43
N GLU A 41 4.44 -7.83 7.68
CA GLU A 41 4.38 -9.17 7.09
C GLU A 41 5.46 -9.37 6.02
N PHE A 42 5.72 -8.35 5.18
CA PHE A 42 6.74 -8.41 4.13
C PHE A 42 8.16 -8.57 4.70
N MET A 43 8.40 -7.98 5.88
CA MET A 43 9.70 -8.00 6.54
C MET A 43 9.83 -9.02 7.67
N LYS A 44 8.84 -9.91 7.86
CA LYS A 44 8.79 -10.80 9.03
C LYS A 44 10.01 -11.72 9.20
N ASP A 45 10.64 -12.08 8.08
CA ASP A 45 11.76 -13.01 8.02
C ASP A 45 13.13 -12.28 8.01
N ALA A 46 13.13 -10.95 8.14
CA ALA A 46 14.35 -10.13 8.20
C ALA A 46 15.14 -10.43 9.47
N LYS A 47 16.45 -10.67 9.33
CA LYS A 47 17.32 -11.12 10.43
C LYS A 47 18.02 -9.98 11.14
N ASN A 48 18.14 -8.81 10.51
CA ASN A 48 18.87 -7.66 11.03
C ASN A 48 18.35 -6.35 10.41
N GLU A 49 18.80 -5.21 10.94
CA GLU A 49 18.36 -3.88 10.49
C GLU A 49 18.74 -3.56 9.04
N VAL A 50 19.83 -4.14 8.52
CA VAL A 50 20.23 -3.98 7.11
C VAL A 50 19.23 -4.67 6.19
N GLU A 51 18.87 -5.92 6.50
CA GLU A 51 17.84 -6.67 5.76
C GLU A 51 16.47 -5.98 5.85
N LYS A 52 16.12 -5.39 7.00
CA LYS A 52 14.88 -4.59 7.12
C LYS A 52 14.89 -3.37 6.21
N GLY A 53 15.99 -2.61 6.18
CA GLY A 53 16.13 -1.46 5.29
C GLY A 53 15.98 -1.82 3.82
N HIS A 54 16.63 -2.92 3.40
CA HIS A 54 16.53 -3.48 2.06
C HIS A 54 15.09 -3.89 1.71
N LEU A 55 14.44 -4.68 2.57
CA LEU A 55 13.08 -5.17 2.34
C LEU A 55 12.04 -4.05 2.37
N TYR A 56 12.25 -3.00 3.18
CA TYR A 56 11.39 -1.83 3.18
C TYR A 56 11.48 -1.07 1.84
N LEU A 57 12.70 -0.89 1.30
CA LEU A 57 12.87 -0.28 -0.02
C LEU A 57 12.24 -1.13 -1.12
N LEU A 58 12.43 -2.44 -1.09
CA LEU A 58 11.78 -3.36 -2.02
C LEU A 58 10.25 -3.25 -1.94
N TRP A 59 9.69 -3.29 -0.73
CA TRP A 59 8.26 -3.07 -0.51
C TRP A 59 7.80 -1.72 -1.11
N HIS A 60 8.52 -0.64 -0.85
CA HIS A 60 8.18 0.67 -1.40
C HIS A 60 8.17 0.67 -2.93
N LEU A 61 9.18 0.09 -3.58
CA LEU A 61 9.25 0.01 -5.04
C LEU A 61 8.07 -0.79 -5.63
N LEU A 62 7.70 -1.90 -5.00
CA LEU A 62 6.61 -2.75 -5.46
C LEU A 62 5.24 -2.08 -5.29
N TYR A 63 4.94 -1.58 -4.09
CA TYR A 63 3.59 -1.16 -3.74
C TYR A 63 3.36 0.33 -3.89
N VAL A 64 4.39 1.14 -3.66
CA VAL A 64 4.29 2.61 -3.75
C VAL A 64 4.74 3.11 -5.12
N GLU A 65 5.74 2.49 -5.76
CA GLU A 65 6.17 2.89 -7.11
C GLU A 65 5.57 2.02 -8.24
N GLU A 66 4.83 0.96 -7.91
CA GLU A 66 4.21 0.01 -8.87
C GLU A 66 5.21 -0.63 -9.83
N VAL A 67 6.42 -0.88 -9.34
CA VAL A 67 7.47 -1.55 -10.11
C VAL A 67 7.24 -3.06 -10.07
N LEU A 68 7.44 -3.73 -11.20
CA LEU A 68 7.39 -5.19 -11.28
C LEU A 68 8.49 -5.82 -10.41
N GLU A 69 8.24 -7.01 -9.86
CA GLU A 69 9.13 -7.67 -8.89
C GLU A 69 10.57 -7.81 -9.39
N ASP A 70 10.74 -8.34 -10.60
CA ASP A 70 12.02 -8.50 -11.25
C ASP A 70 12.73 -7.16 -11.51
N VAL A 71 11.98 -6.13 -11.88
CA VAL A 71 12.53 -4.79 -12.11
C VAL A 71 12.93 -4.14 -10.78
N ALA A 72 12.14 -4.31 -9.72
CA ALA A 72 12.37 -3.74 -8.41
C ALA A 72 13.62 -4.36 -7.74
N GLU A 73 13.78 -5.69 -7.81
CA GLU A 73 14.96 -6.39 -7.32
C GLU A 73 16.24 -5.90 -8.02
N ASN A 74 16.19 -5.72 -9.35
CA ASN A 74 17.33 -5.24 -10.14
C ASN A 74 17.61 -3.74 -9.98
N ALA A 75 16.62 -2.97 -9.52
CA ALA A 75 16.77 -1.53 -9.29
C ALA A 75 17.56 -1.23 -8.01
N ILE A 76 17.53 -2.14 -7.03
CA ILE A 76 18.20 -1.98 -5.74
C ILE A 76 19.70 -2.27 -5.90
N ILE A 77 20.49 -1.29 -5.48
CA ILE A 77 21.96 -1.31 -5.49
C ILE A 77 22.53 -0.93 -4.12
N ASP A 78 21.75 -1.07 -3.05
CA ASP A 78 22.16 -0.75 -1.69
C ASP A 78 23.42 -1.50 -1.24
N GLY A 79 24.18 -0.89 -0.33
CA GLY A 79 25.35 -1.52 0.27
C GLY A 79 26.61 -0.64 0.26
N ALA A 80 27.75 -1.22 0.59
CA ALA A 80 28.98 -0.43 0.71
C ALA A 80 29.33 0.27 -0.61
N TYR A 81 29.71 1.55 -0.52
CA TYR A 81 30.12 2.37 -1.67
C TYR A 81 29.00 2.60 -2.72
N ASP A 82 27.75 2.62 -2.28
CA ASP A 82 26.55 2.97 -3.06
C ASP A 82 26.42 4.47 -3.42
N CYS A 83 27.30 5.33 -2.88
CA CYS A 83 27.23 6.78 -3.05
C CYS A 83 25.90 7.40 -2.57
N GLY A 84 25.26 6.78 -1.57
CA GLY A 84 23.96 7.21 -1.04
C GLY A 84 22.78 6.89 -1.96
N ILE A 85 22.97 6.08 -3.01
CA ILE A 85 21.90 5.67 -3.92
C ILE A 85 21.58 4.20 -3.63
N ASP A 86 20.46 3.95 -2.97
CA ASP A 86 20.04 2.59 -2.63
C ASP A 86 19.30 1.91 -3.80
N ALA A 87 18.64 2.69 -4.66
CA ALA A 87 18.03 2.18 -5.89
C ALA A 87 17.94 3.26 -6.98
N TYR A 88 17.75 2.84 -8.24
CA TYR A 88 17.39 3.77 -9.31
C TYR A 88 16.44 3.16 -10.34
N LEU A 89 15.56 3.99 -10.90
CA LEU A 89 14.65 3.62 -11.99
C LEU A 89 14.92 4.53 -13.19
N VAL A 90 15.04 3.93 -14.37
CA VAL A 90 15.22 4.64 -15.64
C VAL A 90 13.97 4.48 -16.48
N ASP A 91 13.30 5.61 -16.75
CA ASP A 91 12.21 5.68 -17.70
C ASP A 91 12.71 6.37 -18.98
N THR A 92 12.95 5.58 -20.01
CA THR A 92 13.43 6.07 -21.31
C THR A 92 12.33 6.78 -22.10
N SER A 93 11.05 6.46 -21.83
CA SER A 93 9.91 7.07 -22.50
C SER A 93 9.66 8.49 -22.01
N GLU A 94 9.75 8.69 -20.68
CA GLU A 94 9.61 9.99 -20.04
C GLU A 94 10.93 10.77 -19.95
N LYS A 95 12.04 10.15 -20.39
CA LYS A 95 13.41 10.66 -20.24
C LYS A 95 13.70 11.08 -18.80
N ARG A 96 13.42 10.19 -17.86
CA ARG A 96 13.48 10.46 -16.43
C ARG A 96 14.28 9.38 -15.71
N ILE A 97 15.11 9.79 -14.75
CA ILE A 97 15.85 8.91 -13.86
C ILE A 97 15.46 9.27 -12.44
N ARG A 98 14.92 8.30 -11.70
CA ARG A 98 14.62 8.45 -10.27
C ARG A 98 15.71 7.76 -9.46
N LEU A 99 16.31 8.49 -8.53
CA LEU A 99 17.33 7.98 -7.60
C LEU A 99 16.70 7.90 -6.21
N PHE A 100 16.83 6.75 -5.57
CA PHE A 100 16.20 6.48 -4.28
C PHE A 100 17.25 6.34 -3.19
N GLN A 101 16.98 6.96 -2.05
CA GLN A 101 17.60 6.62 -0.76
C GLN A 101 16.49 6.23 0.21
N SER A 102 16.66 5.09 0.86
CA SER A 102 15.78 4.56 1.89
C SER A 102 16.41 4.69 3.28
N LYS A 103 15.61 5.07 4.27
CA LYS A 103 15.95 4.96 5.69
C LYS A 103 14.78 4.37 6.45
N TYR A 104 15.03 3.25 7.11
CA TYR A 104 14.05 2.53 7.90
C TYR A 104 14.37 2.61 9.41
N GLY A 105 13.35 2.73 10.25
CA GLY A 105 13.48 2.81 11.70
C GLY A 105 14.28 4.04 12.14
N GLU A 106 15.24 3.86 13.04
CA GLU A 106 16.02 4.96 13.64
C GLU A 106 17.06 5.60 12.69
N ALA A 107 17.15 5.13 11.44
CA ALA A 107 18.14 5.61 10.48
C ALA A 107 17.76 6.96 9.83
N HIS A 108 16.52 7.42 10.00
CA HIS A 108 16.02 8.67 9.43
C HIS A 108 16.53 9.90 10.19
N SER A 109 16.87 10.95 9.45
CA SER A 109 17.07 12.31 9.97
C SER A 109 17.06 13.32 8.83
N ILE A 110 16.75 14.59 9.11
CA ILE A 110 16.86 15.68 8.12
C ILE A 110 18.28 15.75 7.53
N GLY A 111 19.30 15.59 8.38
CA GLY A 111 20.69 15.55 7.92
C GLY A 111 21.01 14.40 6.97
N ALA A 112 20.26 13.29 7.02
CA ALA A 112 20.39 12.19 6.06
C ALA A 112 19.80 12.56 4.69
N ILE A 113 18.76 13.39 4.64
CA ILE A 113 18.19 13.92 3.39
C ILE A 113 19.21 14.85 2.72
N ASP A 114 19.74 15.83 3.44
CA ASP A 114 20.77 16.75 2.93
C ASP A 114 22.01 16.01 2.43
N LYS A 115 22.41 14.97 3.17
CA LYS A 115 23.55 14.13 2.82
C LYS A 115 23.29 13.39 1.51
N PHE A 116 22.09 12.84 1.32
CA PHE A 116 21.72 12.16 0.08
C PHE A 116 21.84 13.09 -1.13
N VAL A 117 21.29 14.31 -1.05
CA VAL A 117 21.40 15.31 -2.12
C VAL A 117 22.86 15.61 -2.47
N LYS A 118 23.69 15.84 -1.44
CA LYS A 118 25.13 16.12 -1.60
C LYS A 118 25.91 14.93 -2.17
N ASP A 119 25.61 13.72 -1.73
CA ASP A 119 26.27 12.51 -2.20
C ASP A 119 25.94 12.24 -3.68
N VAL A 120 24.70 12.49 -4.10
CA VAL A 120 24.31 12.41 -5.52
C VAL A 120 24.97 13.50 -6.37
N ASP A 121 25.02 14.75 -5.90
CA ASP A 121 25.72 15.82 -6.61
C ASP A 121 27.22 15.52 -6.77
N ARG A 122 27.85 14.98 -5.73
CA ARG A 122 29.23 14.51 -5.79
C ARG A 122 29.38 13.37 -6.79
N PHE A 123 28.47 12.39 -6.79
CA PHE A 123 28.49 11.25 -7.71
C PHE A 123 28.41 11.70 -9.18
N LYS A 124 27.52 12.65 -9.49
CA LYS A 124 27.39 13.23 -10.84
C LYS A 124 28.68 13.88 -11.34
N LYS A 125 29.51 14.41 -10.44
CA LYS A 125 30.78 15.08 -10.76
C LYS A 125 31.98 14.12 -10.86
N LEU A 126 31.81 12.84 -10.54
CA LEU A 126 32.88 11.86 -10.64
C LEU A 126 33.20 11.53 -12.10
N GLU A 127 34.46 11.23 -12.36
CA GLU A 127 34.84 10.55 -13.60
C GLU A 127 34.41 9.09 -13.53
N GLN A 128 33.83 8.57 -14.61
CA GLN A 128 33.34 7.19 -14.67
C GLN A 128 34.39 6.15 -14.25
N SER A 129 35.66 6.36 -14.62
CA SER A 129 36.78 5.46 -14.29
C SER A 129 37.09 5.37 -12.79
N LYS A 130 36.59 6.31 -11.97
CA LYS A 130 36.76 6.33 -10.50
C LYS A 130 35.64 5.60 -9.77
N ILE A 131 34.58 5.19 -10.49
CA ILE A 131 33.43 4.48 -9.91
C ILE A 131 33.77 2.99 -9.85
N ARG A 132 33.72 2.41 -8.65
CA ARG A 132 34.13 1.02 -8.41
C ARG A 132 33.07 -0.01 -8.77
N ARG A 133 31.79 0.32 -8.62
CA ARG A 133 30.66 -0.59 -8.83
C ARG A 133 30.17 -0.51 -10.27
N ASP A 134 29.92 -1.65 -10.89
CA ASP A 134 29.51 -1.73 -12.29
C ASP A 134 28.11 -1.15 -12.50
N GLU A 135 27.21 -1.37 -11.54
CA GLU A 135 25.84 -0.85 -11.56
C GLU A 135 25.83 0.69 -11.50
N LEU A 136 26.72 1.29 -10.69
CA LEU A 136 26.90 2.74 -10.64
C LEU A 136 27.59 3.29 -11.89
N GLN A 137 28.53 2.56 -12.49
CA GLN A 137 29.11 2.95 -13.78
C GLN A 137 28.05 2.99 -14.88
N TYR A 138 27.10 2.05 -14.87
CA TYR A 138 25.96 2.01 -15.78
C TYR A 138 25.01 3.19 -15.54
N LEU A 139 24.62 3.43 -14.28
CA LEU A 139 23.81 4.60 -13.90
C LEU A 139 24.46 5.92 -14.33
N TRP A 140 25.77 6.07 -14.12
CA TRP A 140 26.51 7.28 -14.49
C TRP A 140 26.38 7.60 -15.98
N LYS A 141 26.38 6.58 -16.86
CA LYS A 141 26.15 6.78 -18.31
C LYS A 141 24.80 7.43 -18.56
N HIS A 142 23.73 6.90 -17.97
CA HIS A 142 22.36 7.40 -18.14
C HIS A 142 22.21 8.83 -17.60
N LEU A 143 22.86 9.15 -16.47
CA LEU A 143 22.84 10.51 -15.93
C LEU A 143 23.54 11.54 -16.83
N HIS A 144 24.49 11.10 -17.65
CA HIS A 144 25.23 11.95 -18.59
C HIS A 144 24.69 11.90 -20.03
N GLU A 145 23.64 11.12 -20.28
CA GLU A 145 22.91 11.17 -21.55
C GLU A 145 22.13 12.47 -21.67
N LYS A 146 22.12 13.05 -22.89
CA LYS A 146 21.44 14.32 -23.13
C LYS A 146 19.93 14.18 -22.93
N ASN A 147 19.35 15.12 -22.17
CA ASN A 147 17.91 15.29 -21.93
C ASN A 147 17.26 14.33 -20.92
N MET A 148 18.02 13.65 -20.05
CA MET A 148 17.43 12.92 -18.93
C MET A 148 17.19 13.85 -17.74
N LYS A 149 15.96 13.90 -17.22
CA LYS A 149 15.61 14.61 -15.98
C LYS A 149 15.91 13.71 -14.79
N THR A 150 16.76 14.15 -13.86
CA THR A 150 16.98 13.45 -12.59
C THR A 150 15.97 13.91 -11.54
N GLU A 151 15.35 12.97 -10.84
CA GLU A 151 14.49 13.19 -9.69
C GLU A 151 15.07 12.42 -8.50
N LEU A 152 15.22 13.09 -7.36
CA LEU A 152 15.69 12.46 -6.13
C LEU A 152 14.47 12.10 -5.29
N VAL A 153 14.43 10.87 -4.78
CA VAL A 153 13.36 10.36 -3.94
C VAL A 153 13.96 9.82 -2.65
N TYR A 154 13.60 10.42 -1.53
CA TYR A 154 14.00 9.95 -0.21
C TYR A 154 12.80 9.26 0.44
N VAL A 155 12.96 8.04 0.92
CA VAL A 155 11.87 7.21 1.46
C VAL A 155 12.14 6.85 2.91
N THR A 156 11.13 6.97 3.77
CA THR A 156 11.22 6.53 5.16
C THR A 156 9.86 6.11 5.74
N ASP A 157 9.90 5.19 6.72
CA ASP A 157 8.76 4.76 7.53
C ASP A 157 8.46 5.73 8.70
N ASN A 158 9.23 6.81 8.82
CA ASN A 158 9.03 7.84 9.83
C ASN A 158 8.08 8.94 9.33
N ASP A 159 7.45 9.63 10.29
CA ASP A 159 6.81 10.91 10.01
C ASP A 159 7.89 11.94 9.67
N ILE A 160 7.62 12.77 8.66
CA ILE A 160 8.56 13.80 8.22
C ILE A 160 8.02 15.16 8.65
N ASP A 161 8.84 15.90 9.39
CA ASP A 161 8.61 17.32 9.62
C ASP A 161 8.72 18.08 8.28
N GLU A 162 7.97 19.16 8.08
CA GLU A 162 7.94 19.96 6.84
C GLU A 162 9.37 20.18 6.25
N TYR A 163 9.70 19.41 5.21
CA TYR A 163 10.96 19.52 4.47
C TYR A 163 10.67 20.18 3.12
N GLU A 164 10.94 21.47 3.01
CA GLU A 164 10.74 22.26 1.79
C GLU A 164 12.09 22.67 1.18
N ASP A 165 12.64 21.83 0.33
CA ASP A 165 13.86 22.17 -0.44
C ASP A 165 13.65 22.05 -1.95
N GLY A 166 12.54 21.45 -2.41
CA GLY A 166 12.19 21.31 -3.83
C GLY A 166 13.14 20.46 -4.69
N GLU A 167 14.34 20.15 -4.19
CA GLU A 167 15.38 19.34 -4.86
C GLU A 167 15.17 17.83 -4.72
N VAL A 168 14.50 17.40 -3.64
CA VAL A 168 14.24 16.00 -3.32
C VAL A 168 12.78 15.80 -2.92
N LYS A 169 12.16 14.77 -3.51
CA LYS A 169 10.83 14.30 -3.13
C LYS A 169 10.99 13.40 -1.90
N VAL A 170 10.56 13.90 -0.74
CA VAL A 170 10.58 13.11 0.49
C VAL A 170 9.24 12.39 0.66
N VAL A 171 9.28 11.08 0.82
CA VAL A 171 8.12 10.20 0.96
C VAL A 171 8.21 9.52 2.32
N GLY A 172 7.49 10.07 3.29
CA GLY A 172 7.41 9.55 4.65
C GLY A 172 6.18 8.71 4.84
N LYS A 173 5.98 8.31 6.09
CA LYS A 173 4.87 7.46 6.52
C LYS A 173 3.51 7.99 6.04
N GLU A 174 3.20 9.25 6.31
CA GLU A 174 1.93 9.86 5.89
C GLU A 174 1.77 9.92 4.37
N GLN A 175 2.85 10.25 3.63
CA GLN A 175 2.80 10.31 2.16
C GLN A 175 2.64 8.91 1.56
N VAL A 176 3.21 7.87 2.16
CA VAL A 176 2.97 6.47 1.76
C VAL A 176 1.49 6.13 1.94
N TYR A 177 0.91 6.43 3.11
CA TYR A 177 -0.50 6.18 3.35
C TYR A 177 -1.40 6.94 2.38
N GLN A 178 -1.11 8.22 2.15
CA GLN A 178 -1.87 9.05 1.23
C GLN A 178 -1.81 8.52 -0.20
N THR A 179 -0.61 8.16 -0.68
CA THR A 179 -0.40 7.61 -2.02
C THR A 179 -1.18 6.32 -2.21
N LEU A 180 -1.10 5.41 -1.24
CA LEU A 180 -1.85 4.15 -1.30
C LEU A 180 -3.35 4.40 -1.20
N TRP A 181 -3.81 5.31 -0.33
CA TRP A 181 -5.22 5.64 -0.16
C TRP A 181 -5.85 6.28 -1.41
N GLU A 182 -5.14 7.20 -2.07
CA GLU A 182 -5.61 7.78 -3.33
C GLU A 182 -5.72 6.74 -4.43
N ARG A 183 -4.81 5.77 -4.45
CA ARG A 183 -4.89 4.63 -5.37
C ARG A 183 -6.08 3.74 -5.08
N ILE A 184 -6.38 3.48 -3.81
CA ILE A 184 -7.56 2.72 -3.39
C ILE A 184 -8.85 3.31 -3.97
N LYS A 185 -8.96 4.64 -3.92
CA LYS A 185 -10.17 5.34 -4.37
C LYS A 185 -10.29 5.42 -5.90
N LYS A 186 -9.20 5.37 -6.67
CA LYS A 186 -9.22 5.61 -8.13
C LYS A 186 -10.02 4.56 -8.93
N PRO A 187 -9.80 3.24 -8.76
CA PRO A 187 -10.54 2.20 -9.50
C PRO A 187 -12.01 2.09 -9.10
N ALA A 188 -12.35 2.45 -7.85
CA ALA A 188 -13.70 2.37 -7.33
C ALA A 188 -14.58 3.56 -7.72
N LYS A 189 -13.98 4.65 -8.21
CA LYS A 189 -14.66 5.93 -8.36
C LYS A 189 -15.79 5.83 -9.39
N GLY A 190 -17.03 5.96 -8.92
CA GLY A 190 -18.24 5.89 -9.75
C GLY A 190 -18.81 4.49 -9.91
N GLU A 191 -18.11 3.45 -9.44
CA GLU A 191 -18.62 2.08 -9.43
C GLU A 191 -19.68 1.89 -8.36
N LYS A 192 -20.75 1.17 -8.71
CA LYS A 192 -21.83 0.84 -7.79
C LYS A 192 -22.00 -0.66 -7.71
N SER A 193 -22.06 -1.16 -6.48
CA SER A 193 -22.28 -2.57 -6.21
C SER A 193 -23.45 -2.76 -5.26
N SER A 194 -24.02 -3.96 -5.25
CA SER A 194 -25.11 -4.32 -4.36
C SER A 194 -24.78 -5.60 -3.63
N LEU A 195 -24.99 -5.63 -2.32
CA LEU A 195 -24.79 -6.78 -1.46
C LEU A 195 -26.06 -7.07 -0.65
N ARG A 196 -26.58 -8.29 -0.75
CA ARG A 196 -27.69 -8.75 0.11
C ARG A 196 -27.15 -9.12 1.48
N ILE A 197 -27.82 -8.67 2.53
CA ILE A 197 -27.43 -8.90 3.93
C ILE A 197 -28.50 -9.72 4.67
N LEU A 198 -28.06 -10.45 5.68
CA LEU A 198 -28.93 -11.21 6.58
C LEU A 198 -29.26 -10.42 7.85
N LYS A 199 -28.24 -9.80 8.45
CA LYS A 199 -28.36 -8.93 9.63
C LYS A 199 -27.36 -7.80 9.52
N CYS A 200 -27.66 -6.70 10.17
CA CYS A 200 -26.80 -5.53 10.17
C CYS A 200 -26.90 -4.80 11.51
N LEU A 201 -25.76 -4.31 11.98
CA LEU A 201 -25.63 -3.37 13.08
C LEU A 201 -24.92 -2.12 12.54
N GLU A 202 -25.57 -0.98 12.65
CA GLU A 202 -25.06 0.33 12.25
C GLU A 202 -24.55 1.08 13.48
N HIS A 203 -23.36 1.67 13.36
CA HIS A 203 -22.78 2.51 14.40
C HIS A 203 -21.92 3.59 13.74
N ASP A 204 -22.38 4.85 13.81
CA ASP A 204 -21.75 6.01 13.18
C ASP A 204 -21.46 5.80 11.68
N ASN A 205 -20.20 5.74 11.30
CA ASN A 205 -19.73 5.53 9.92
C ASN A 205 -19.40 4.07 9.60
N ALA A 206 -19.75 3.14 10.49
CA ALA A 206 -19.44 1.73 10.35
C ALA A 206 -20.71 0.87 10.27
N LEU A 207 -20.65 -0.12 9.38
CA LEU A 207 -21.72 -1.08 9.17
C LEU A 207 -21.20 -2.50 9.36
N CYS A 208 -21.63 -3.16 10.44
CA CYS A 208 -21.30 -4.56 10.68
C CYS A 208 -22.42 -5.46 10.14
N CYS A 209 -22.13 -6.21 9.08
CA CYS A 209 -23.13 -7.03 8.39
C CYS A 209 -22.83 -8.53 8.49
N ILE A 210 -23.87 -9.31 8.73
CA ILE A 210 -23.86 -10.76 8.50
C ILE A 210 -24.41 -11.00 7.10
N VAL A 211 -23.66 -11.76 6.30
CA VAL A 211 -23.89 -11.95 4.87
C VAL A 211 -23.82 -13.45 4.56
N SER A 212 -24.67 -13.92 3.65
CA SER A 212 -24.54 -15.28 3.12
C SER A 212 -23.25 -15.40 2.29
N ALA A 213 -22.50 -16.49 2.46
CA ALA A 213 -21.31 -16.74 1.64
C ALA A 213 -21.63 -16.78 0.14
N PHE A 214 -22.83 -17.20 -0.27
CA PHE A 214 -23.28 -17.17 -1.66
C PHE A 214 -23.51 -15.75 -2.17
N ASP A 215 -24.28 -14.94 -1.45
CA ASP A 215 -24.52 -13.53 -1.82
C ASP A 215 -23.21 -12.74 -1.86
N TYR A 216 -22.30 -13.04 -0.93
CA TYR A 216 -20.96 -12.46 -0.91
C TYR A 216 -20.12 -12.91 -2.13
N ALA A 217 -20.14 -14.19 -2.49
CA ALA A 217 -19.46 -14.68 -3.69
C ALA A 217 -20.01 -14.02 -4.97
N ASP A 218 -21.33 -13.82 -5.09
CA ASP A 218 -21.96 -13.09 -6.20
C ASP A 218 -21.52 -11.62 -6.25
N PHE A 219 -21.39 -10.98 -5.09
CA PHE A 219 -20.84 -9.63 -4.99
C PHE A 219 -19.38 -9.59 -5.46
N VAL A 220 -18.55 -10.50 -4.99
CA VAL A 220 -17.14 -10.55 -5.38
C VAL A 220 -17.00 -10.80 -6.88
N GLU A 221 -17.72 -11.78 -7.45
CA GLU A 221 -17.65 -12.14 -8.86
C GLU A 221 -18.01 -10.97 -9.79
N ARG A 222 -19.06 -10.20 -9.44
CA ARG A 222 -19.49 -9.06 -10.26
C ARG A 222 -18.51 -7.89 -10.23
N ASN A 223 -17.79 -7.73 -9.13
CA ASN A 223 -16.95 -6.57 -8.85
C ASN A 223 -15.45 -6.89 -8.85
N GLU A 224 -15.05 -8.10 -9.29
CA GLU A 224 -13.66 -8.59 -9.22
C GLU A 224 -12.64 -7.65 -9.89
N HIS A 225 -13.08 -6.93 -10.92
CA HIS A 225 -12.27 -6.00 -11.72
C HIS A 225 -11.88 -4.71 -10.99
N TYR A 226 -12.52 -4.36 -9.87
CA TYR A 226 -12.17 -3.16 -9.10
C TYR A 226 -12.13 -3.39 -7.58
N ALA A 227 -12.94 -4.32 -7.04
CA ALA A 227 -13.16 -4.45 -5.59
C ALA A 227 -11.91 -4.88 -4.80
N PHE A 228 -10.89 -5.43 -5.46
CA PHE A 228 -9.64 -5.85 -4.81
C PHE A 228 -8.43 -4.98 -5.17
N GLU A 229 -8.59 -3.95 -6.01
CA GLU A 229 -7.46 -3.10 -6.41
C GLU A 229 -6.83 -2.41 -5.20
N SER A 230 -7.65 -2.15 -4.19
CA SER A 230 -7.21 -1.59 -2.91
C SER A 230 -6.60 -2.58 -1.94
N ASN A 231 -6.72 -3.87 -2.25
CA ASN A 231 -6.15 -4.88 -1.39
C ASN A 231 -4.67 -5.00 -1.70
N ILE A 232 -3.82 -4.40 -0.86
CA ILE A 232 -2.37 -4.56 -0.99
C ILE A 232 -1.94 -6.04 -0.95
N ARG A 233 -2.74 -6.95 -0.35
CA ARG A 233 -2.48 -8.40 -0.41
C ARG A 233 -2.72 -9.04 -1.77
N LYS A 234 -3.46 -8.40 -2.68
CA LYS A 234 -3.55 -8.80 -4.10
C LYS A 234 -2.19 -8.67 -4.78
N HIS A 235 -1.42 -7.64 -4.41
CA HIS A 235 -0.08 -7.39 -4.90
C HIS A 235 1.00 -8.19 -4.13
N LEU A 236 0.72 -8.64 -2.90
CA LEU A 236 1.67 -9.37 -2.02
C LEU A 236 1.90 -10.87 -2.35
N GLY A 237 1.66 -11.34 -3.58
CA GLY A 237 2.15 -12.66 -4.03
C GLY A 237 2.10 -13.80 -2.99
N GLY A 238 0.93 -14.11 -2.43
CA GLY A 238 0.82 -15.06 -1.32
C GLY A 238 1.07 -16.52 -1.72
N LYS A 239 2.30 -17.03 -1.53
CA LYS A 239 2.63 -18.46 -1.55
C LYS A 239 1.85 -19.24 -0.47
N GLY A 240 0.71 -19.80 -0.84
CA GLY A 240 0.34 -21.21 -0.62
C GLY A 240 -0.09 -21.74 0.77
N SER A 241 0.19 -21.09 1.91
CA SER A 241 -0.12 -21.71 3.22
C SER A 241 -1.46 -21.28 3.87
N ILE A 242 -1.88 -20.02 3.70
CA ILE A 242 -3.04 -19.45 4.42
C ILE A 242 -4.40 -19.90 3.84
N ASN A 243 -4.44 -20.40 2.59
CA ASN A 243 -5.70 -20.81 1.94
C ASN A 243 -6.25 -22.17 2.45
N LYS A 244 -5.40 -23.05 3.01
CA LYS A 244 -5.84 -24.41 3.39
C LYS A 244 -6.83 -24.41 4.55
N GLY A 245 -6.63 -23.55 5.55
CA GLY A 245 -7.53 -23.45 6.70
C GLY A 245 -8.93 -22.98 6.30
N ILE A 246 -9.00 -21.88 5.54
CA ILE A 246 -10.25 -21.29 5.04
C ILE A 246 -10.99 -22.29 4.14
N THR A 247 -10.27 -22.93 3.22
CA THR A 247 -10.84 -23.95 2.31
C THR A 247 -11.39 -25.13 3.10
N LYS A 248 -10.62 -25.63 4.08
CA LYS A 248 -11.04 -26.72 4.95
C LYS A 248 -12.31 -26.37 5.72
N THR A 249 -12.40 -25.17 6.29
CA THR A 249 -13.63 -24.73 6.96
C THR A 249 -14.81 -24.63 5.99
N LEU A 250 -14.62 -24.16 4.76
CA LEU A 250 -15.68 -24.13 3.74
C LEU A 250 -16.15 -25.53 3.31
N GLU A 251 -15.27 -26.52 3.34
CA GLU A 251 -15.55 -27.89 2.88
C GLU A 251 -16.08 -28.81 3.98
N GLU A 252 -15.46 -28.78 5.17
CA GLU A 252 -15.72 -29.73 6.25
C GLU A 252 -16.56 -29.13 7.40
N ASP A 253 -16.39 -27.84 7.70
CA ASP A 253 -16.95 -27.17 8.89
C ASP A 253 -17.70 -25.87 8.54
N SER A 254 -18.48 -25.85 7.46
CA SER A 254 -19.08 -24.62 6.89
C SER A 254 -19.96 -23.84 7.87
N HIS A 255 -20.58 -24.54 8.83
CA HIS A 255 -21.40 -23.94 9.90
C HIS A 255 -20.58 -23.16 10.95
N LYS A 256 -19.26 -23.35 11.00
CA LYS A 256 -18.33 -22.62 11.89
C LYS A 256 -17.56 -21.52 11.17
N PHE A 257 -17.88 -21.27 9.91
CA PHE A 257 -17.10 -20.38 9.07
C PHE A 257 -17.03 -18.95 9.64
N PHE A 258 -18.14 -18.48 10.22
CA PHE A 258 -18.24 -17.18 10.87
C PHE A 258 -17.34 -17.07 12.11
N GLU A 259 -17.24 -18.14 12.91
CA GLU A 259 -16.49 -18.15 14.17
C GLU A 259 -14.99 -18.41 13.96
N TRP A 260 -14.61 -19.12 12.91
CA TRP A 260 -13.24 -19.62 12.71
C TRP A 260 -12.41 -18.82 11.71
N ASN A 261 -13.02 -17.89 10.99
CA ASN A 261 -12.33 -17.08 9.98
C ASN A 261 -12.51 -15.59 10.26
N ASN A 262 -11.52 -14.81 9.88
CA ASN A 262 -11.60 -13.36 9.97
C ASN A 262 -12.71 -12.83 9.06
N GLY A 263 -13.40 -11.79 9.55
CA GLY A 263 -14.36 -11.04 8.78
C GLY A 263 -13.72 -10.29 7.61
N ILE A 264 -14.58 -9.63 6.85
CA ILE A 264 -14.19 -8.90 5.64
C ILE A 264 -14.49 -7.43 5.87
N THR A 265 -13.50 -6.59 5.57
CA THR A 265 -13.66 -5.14 5.67
C THR A 265 -13.77 -4.55 4.28
N ILE A 266 -14.87 -3.85 4.04
CA ILE A 266 -15.15 -3.14 2.79
C ILE A 266 -15.24 -1.66 3.11
N THR A 267 -14.43 -0.83 2.46
CA THR A 267 -14.58 0.62 2.48
C THR A 267 -15.44 1.07 1.32
N VAL A 268 -16.24 2.11 1.53
CA VAL A 268 -17.14 2.70 0.53
C VAL A 268 -17.12 4.21 0.64
N ASP A 269 -17.40 4.89 -0.46
CA ASP A 269 -17.60 6.34 -0.47
C ASP A 269 -18.97 6.70 0.13
N ASN A 270 -19.99 5.88 -0.17
CA ASN A 270 -21.34 6.05 0.37
C ASN A 270 -22.08 4.70 0.33
N TYR A 271 -23.14 4.56 1.12
CA TYR A 271 -24.05 3.42 1.03
C TYR A 271 -25.51 3.85 1.15
N SER A 272 -26.40 3.01 0.62
CA SER A 272 -27.83 3.08 0.90
C SER A 272 -28.37 1.68 1.14
N MET A 273 -29.34 1.55 2.04
CA MET A 273 -29.91 0.27 2.42
C MET A 273 -31.41 0.23 2.15
N LYS A 274 -31.86 -0.79 1.41
CA LYS A 274 -33.28 -1.04 1.11
C LYS A 274 -33.54 -2.54 1.03
N ASN A 275 -34.59 -3.02 1.70
CA ASN A 275 -35.05 -4.41 1.63
C ASN A 275 -33.93 -5.45 1.85
N ASN A 276 -33.14 -5.31 2.92
CA ASN A 276 -31.99 -6.18 3.24
C ASN A 276 -30.94 -6.26 2.11
N GLN A 277 -30.86 -5.23 1.28
CA GLN A 277 -29.80 -5.05 0.28
C GLN A 277 -29.14 -3.71 0.53
N ILE A 278 -27.81 -3.72 0.54
CA ILE A 278 -26.99 -2.52 0.62
C ILE A 278 -26.44 -2.23 -0.77
N THR A 279 -26.65 -1.01 -1.25
CA THR A 279 -25.94 -0.45 -2.40
C THR A 279 -24.72 0.29 -1.87
N LEU A 280 -23.56 -0.05 -2.43
CA LEU A 280 -22.25 0.43 -2.03
C LEU A 280 -21.62 1.19 -3.20
N ASP A 281 -21.35 2.47 -3.01
CA ASP A 281 -20.64 3.31 -3.96
C ASP A 281 -19.13 3.20 -3.66
N GLY A 282 -18.33 2.84 -4.68
CA GLY A 282 -16.89 2.73 -4.55
C GLY A 282 -16.40 1.62 -3.62
N ALA A 283 -17.07 0.46 -3.62
CA ALA A 283 -16.73 -0.64 -2.73
C ALA A 283 -15.30 -1.19 -2.96
N GLN A 284 -14.51 -1.25 -1.88
CA GLN A 284 -13.14 -1.74 -1.88
C GLN A 284 -12.89 -2.69 -0.71
N ILE A 285 -12.51 -3.93 -1.01
CA ILE A 285 -12.18 -4.97 -0.04
C ILE A 285 -10.74 -4.73 0.45
N VAL A 286 -10.59 -4.02 1.57
CA VAL A 286 -9.28 -3.71 2.17
C VAL A 286 -8.77 -4.85 3.07
N ASN A 287 -9.66 -5.68 3.60
CA ASN A 287 -9.33 -6.90 4.36
C ASN A 287 -10.16 -8.10 3.87
N GLY A 288 -9.57 -9.30 3.89
CA GLY A 288 -10.29 -10.53 3.57
C GLY A 288 -10.21 -10.96 2.10
N ALA A 289 -9.23 -10.50 1.32
CA ALA A 289 -9.07 -10.92 -0.08
C ALA A 289 -8.92 -12.43 -0.26
N GLN A 290 -8.12 -13.08 0.60
CA GLN A 290 -7.97 -14.55 0.58
C GLN A 290 -9.30 -15.25 0.89
N THR A 291 -9.98 -14.85 1.98
CA THR A 291 -11.32 -15.35 2.34
C THR A 291 -12.31 -15.19 1.18
N SER A 292 -12.30 -14.04 0.52
CA SER A 292 -13.18 -13.73 -0.60
C SER A 292 -12.91 -14.63 -1.80
N LYS A 293 -11.65 -14.85 -2.13
CA LYS A 293 -11.26 -15.73 -3.24
C LYS A 293 -11.58 -17.19 -2.94
N SER A 294 -11.33 -17.67 -1.72
CA SER A 294 -11.70 -19.04 -1.31
C SER A 294 -13.21 -19.28 -1.39
N ILE A 295 -14.02 -18.31 -0.95
CA ILE A 295 -15.49 -18.37 -1.06
C ILE A 295 -15.92 -18.42 -2.53
N LEU A 296 -15.37 -17.56 -3.38
CA LEU A 296 -15.67 -17.51 -4.81
C LEU A 296 -15.26 -18.80 -5.54
N ASP A 297 -14.05 -19.29 -5.29
CA ASP A 297 -13.53 -20.54 -5.87
C ASP A 297 -14.41 -21.73 -5.47
N ARG A 298 -14.88 -21.77 -4.21
CA ARG A 298 -15.80 -22.81 -3.72
C ARG A 298 -17.13 -22.80 -4.47
N LYS A 299 -17.71 -21.62 -4.71
CA LYS A 299 -18.95 -21.45 -5.50
C LYS A 299 -18.76 -21.93 -6.94
N ARG A 300 -17.66 -21.52 -7.59
CA ARG A 300 -17.35 -21.93 -8.98
C ARG A 300 -17.26 -23.46 -9.11
N ARG A 301 -16.64 -24.14 -8.14
CA ARG A 301 -16.55 -25.63 -8.08
C ARG A 301 -17.88 -26.35 -7.85
N GLN A 302 -18.91 -25.70 -7.29
CA GLN A 302 -20.24 -26.30 -7.14
C GLN A 302 -21.10 -26.18 -8.39
N THR A 303 -20.74 -25.29 -9.31
CA THR A 303 -21.49 -25.02 -10.56
C THR A 303 -20.95 -25.83 -11.74
N THR A 304 -19.88 -26.60 -11.53
CA THR A 304 -19.28 -27.55 -12.48
C THR A 304 -19.64 -28.97 -12.06
#